data_AF-A0A7H1N088-F1
#
_entry.id   AF-A0A7H1N088-F1
#
_cell.length_a   1.000
_cell.length_b   1.000
_cell.length_c   1.000
_cell.angle_alpha   90.00
_cell.angle_beta   90.00
_cell.angle_gamma   90.00
#
_symmetry.space_group_name_H-M   'P 1'
#
loop_
_entity.id
_entity.type
_entity.pdbx_description
1 polymer ?
#
loop_
_entity_poly.entity_id
_entity_poly.type
_entity_poly.pdbx_seq_one_letter_code
_entity_poly.pdbx_strand_id
1 'polypeptide(L)'
;MIEIDGEYHAVCGNSPADCTDIILAPADIAFLAVDPVSLCRGIASALQIYAIAEAVAMIVDAYRVGTFIPEPGIKHPVFFLVRTSARRYAEALDALRSRQDGDPFAVLVPTDRFLSDDVGRSMRRAGVTVLALAEVIGLSNGHLSALADPLRLFGGLGQKPAPFGRSPEIVAQALVRDAGQPPHWADLDQQRYEDLLANAHQYDVFADERDRSVRKKSGKLRRDVQVSHFRSIRAAVTKTGYFDPNIEGPDMTSGKQTFQRARPIFDIKSGRSSWQIFTSIRTEEKHTVYSFSPDADVSFAFIFLPES
;
A
#
# COMPACT_ATOMS: atom_id res chain seq x y z
N MET A 1 -11.79 -7.37 -19.86
CA MET A 1 -12.20 -8.12 -21.05
C MET A 1 -12.99 -9.32 -20.60
N ILE A 2 -14.15 -9.58 -21.20
CA ILE A 2 -14.96 -10.78 -20.96
C ILE A 2 -15.44 -11.34 -22.30
N GLU A 3 -15.72 -12.63 -22.36
CA GLU A 3 -16.32 -13.28 -23.54
C GLU A 3 -17.84 -13.33 -23.37
N ILE A 4 -18.59 -12.79 -24.34
CA ILE A 4 -20.06 -12.83 -24.39
C ILE A 4 -20.43 -13.32 -25.79
N ASP A 5 -21.23 -14.39 -25.87
CA ASP A 5 -21.73 -14.96 -27.14
C ASP A 5 -20.63 -15.27 -28.20
N GLY A 6 -19.40 -15.56 -27.74
CA GLY A 6 -18.25 -15.87 -28.60
C GLY A 6 -17.47 -14.65 -29.10
N GLU A 7 -17.84 -13.43 -28.67
CA GLU A 7 -17.10 -12.20 -28.92
C GLU A 7 -16.42 -11.69 -27.64
N TYR A 8 -15.26 -11.04 -27.78
CA TYR A 8 -14.53 -10.47 -26.64
C TYR A 8 -14.87 -8.99 -26.48
N HIS A 9 -15.35 -8.62 -25.30
CA HIS A 9 -15.77 -7.26 -24.96
C HIS A 9 -14.79 -6.61 -23.96
N ALA A 10 -14.34 -5.39 -24.26
CA ALA A 10 -13.74 -4.50 -23.28
C ALA A 10 -14.86 -3.74 -22.54
N VAL A 11 -15.07 -4.13 -21.29
CA VAL A 11 -16.15 -3.61 -20.44
C VAL A 11 -15.67 -2.44 -19.60
N CYS A 12 -16.54 -1.44 -19.45
CA CYS A 12 -16.32 -0.28 -18.60
C CYS A 12 -16.09 -0.73 -17.14
N GLY A 13 -14.97 -0.31 -16.54
CA GLY A 13 -14.65 -0.65 -15.14
C GLY A 13 -15.36 0.22 -14.09
N ASN A 14 -16.14 1.21 -14.52
CA ASN A 14 -16.86 2.14 -13.63
C ASN A 14 -18.19 1.54 -13.15
N SER A 15 -18.65 1.96 -11.97
CA SER A 15 -19.98 1.64 -11.44
C SER A 15 -20.66 2.92 -10.95
N PRO A 16 -21.72 3.42 -11.64
CA PRO A 16 -22.31 2.83 -12.84
C PRO A 16 -21.40 2.92 -14.07
N ALA A 17 -21.66 2.10 -15.09
CA ALA A 17 -20.90 2.12 -16.33
C ALA A 17 -21.28 3.37 -17.15
N ASP A 18 -20.32 4.27 -17.34
CA ASP A 18 -20.51 5.49 -18.14
C ASP A 18 -20.14 5.30 -19.62
N CYS A 19 -19.75 4.08 -20.01
CA CYS A 19 -19.25 3.78 -21.33
C CYS A 19 -19.82 2.47 -21.88
N THR A 20 -20.11 2.47 -23.18
CA THR A 20 -20.59 1.27 -23.91
C THR A 20 -19.44 0.30 -24.09
N ASP A 21 -19.72 -1.00 -23.95
CA ASP A 21 -18.74 -2.05 -24.18
C ASP A 21 -18.21 -1.99 -25.62
N ILE A 22 -16.89 -2.14 -25.75
CA ILE A 22 -16.22 -2.15 -27.04
C ILE A 22 -15.99 -3.60 -27.43
N ILE A 23 -16.56 -4.03 -28.56
CA ILE A 23 -16.26 -5.33 -29.17
C ILE A 23 -14.84 -5.26 -29.73
N LEU A 24 -13.97 -6.14 -29.25
CA LEU A 24 -12.57 -6.16 -29.62
C LEU A 24 -12.38 -6.97 -30.92
N ALA A 25 -11.71 -6.37 -31.91
CA ALA A 25 -11.29 -7.13 -33.07
C ALA A 25 -10.21 -8.16 -32.66
N PRO A 26 -10.04 -9.28 -33.39
CA PRO A 26 -8.96 -10.24 -33.12
C PRO A 26 -7.56 -9.61 -33.05
N ALA A 27 -7.32 -8.56 -33.84
CA ALA A 27 -6.07 -7.79 -33.78
C ALA A 27 -5.92 -7.01 -32.46
N ASP A 28 -7.00 -6.42 -31.94
CA ASP A 28 -6.99 -5.72 -30.65
C ASP A 28 -6.77 -6.71 -29.51
N ILE A 29 -7.37 -7.89 -29.59
CA ILE A 29 -7.12 -8.99 -28.64
C ILE A 29 -5.64 -9.36 -28.67
N ALA A 30 -5.00 -9.45 -29.83
CA ALA A 30 -3.57 -9.74 -29.92
C ALA A 30 -2.69 -8.63 -29.31
N PHE A 31 -3.11 -7.36 -29.38
CA PHE A 31 -2.43 -6.25 -28.69
C PHE A 31 -2.66 -6.23 -27.18
N LEU A 32 -3.82 -6.73 -26.72
CA LEU A 32 -4.21 -6.76 -25.31
C LEU A 32 -3.81 -8.07 -24.61
N ALA A 33 -3.50 -9.12 -25.37
CA ALA A 33 -3.06 -10.41 -24.88
C ALA A 33 -1.59 -10.35 -24.51
N VAL A 34 -1.32 -10.30 -23.22
CA VAL A 34 0.03 -10.50 -22.68
C VAL A 34 0.30 -11.99 -22.62
N ASP A 35 1.30 -12.49 -23.35
CA ASP A 35 1.86 -13.82 -23.10
C ASP A 35 2.68 -13.77 -21.80
N PRO A 36 2.19 -14.35 -20.69
CA PRO A 36 2.84 -14.23 -19.40
C PRO A 36 4.18 -14.96 -19.36
N VAL A 37 4.34 -16.03 -20.15
CA VAL A 37 5.58 -16.80 -20.20
C VAL A 37 6.68 -16.00 -20.90
N SER A 38 6.36 -15.42 -22.06
CA SER A 38 7.29 -14.54 -22.77
C SER A 38 7.64 -13.29 -21.96
N LEU A 39 6.66 -12.70 -21.27
CA LEU A 39 6.91 -11.58 -20.35
C LEU A 39 7.86 -11.99 -19.22
N CYS A 40 7.62 -13.13 -18.56
CA CYS A 40 8.49 -13.63 -17.50
C CYS A 40 9.92 -13.87 -18.00
N ARG A 41 10.10 -14.39 -19.21
CA ARG A 41 11.44 -14.55 -19.81
C ARG A 41 12.12 -13.21 -20.07
N GLY A 42 11.38 -12.22 -20.59
CA GLY A 42 11.90 -10.86 -20.79
C GLY A 42 12.32 -10.20 -19.49
N ILE A 43 11.50 -10.31 -18.44
CA ILE A 43 11.81 -9.85 -17.08
C ILE A 43 13.05 -10.56 -16.53
N ALA A 44 13.11 -11.88 -16.65
CA ALA A 44 14.23 -12.67 -16.15
C ALA A 44 15.54 -12.24 -16.80
N SER A 45 15.54 -12.04 -18.12
CA SER A 45 16.69 -11.54 -18.86
C SER A 45 17.11 -10.15 -18.39
N ALA A 46 16.15 -9.23 -18.23
CA ALA A 46 16.43 -7.85 -17.80
C ALA A 46 17.05 -7.80 -16.39
N LEU A 47 16.55 -8.63 -15.48
CA LEU A 47 16.95 -8.66 -14.07
C LEU A 47 18.03 -9.70 -13.75
N GLN A 48 18.65 -10.32 -14.77
CA GLN A 48 19.69 -11.35 -14.62
C GLN A 48 19.25 -12.53 -13.73
N ILE A 49 18.00 -12.95 -13.85
CA ILE A 49 17.40 -14.09 -13.15
C ILE A 49 17.55 -15.34 -14.02
N TYR A 50 17.88 -16.48 -13.42
CA TYR A 50 17.86 -17.75 -14.13
C TYR A 50 16.41 -18.16 -14.44
N ALA A 51 16.01 -18.05 -15.71
CA ALA A 51 14.62 -18.16 -16.14
C ALA A 51 14.07 -19.60 -16.06
N ILE A 52 12.84 -19.73 -15.57
CA ILE A 52 12.04 -20.97 -15.62
C ILE A 52 10.66 -20.70 -16.23
N ALA A 53 10.06 -19.53 -15.93
CA ALA A 53 8.79 -19.05 -16.47
C ALA A 53 7.68 -20.13 -16.47
N GLU A 54 7.15 -20.43 -15.29
CA GLU A 54 6.08 -21.42 -15.10
C GLU A 54 4.91 -20.85 -14.29
N ALA A 55 3.69 -21.30 -14.54
CA ALA A 55 2.54 -20.92 -13.71
C ALA A 55 2.65 -21.58 -12.33
N VAL A 56 2.30 -20.83 -11.29
CA VAL A 56 2.26 -21.34 -9.93
C VAL A 56 0.91 -22.03 -9.70
N ALA A 57 0.92 -23.35 -9.54
CA ALA A 57 -0.30 -24.15 -9.41
C ALA A 57 -1.26 -23.58 -8.34
N MET A 58 -2.57 -23.55 -8.60
CA MET A 58 -3.59 -23.10 -7.63
C MET A 58 -3.45 -21.64 -7.15
N ILE A 59 -2.60 -20.82 -7.76
CA ILE A 59 -2.58 -19.37 -7.56
C ILE A 59 -2.79 -18.73 -8.93
N VAL A 60 -4.00 -18.22 -9.17
CA VAL A 60 -4.40 -17.60 -10.45
C VAL A 60 -3.44 -16.46 -10.80
N ASP A 61 -3.08 -16.25 -12.06
CA ASP A 61 -2.20 -15.16 -12.53
C ASP A 61 -0.91 -14.97 -11.69
N ALA A 62 -0.32 -16.08 -11.25
CA ALA A 62 0.95 -16.11 -10.55
C ALA A 62 1.92 -16.98 -11.33
N TYR A 63 3.12 -16.45 -11.55
CA TYR A 63 4.14 -17.11 -12.36
C TYR A 63 5.45 -17.11 -11.59
N ARG A 64 6.18 -18.22 -11.63
CA ARG A 64 7.58 -18.24 -11.22
C ARG A 64 8.40 -17.75 -12.41
N VAL A 65 9.01 -16.59 -12.26
CA VAL A 65 9.90 -15.99 -13.26
C VAL A 65 11.17 -16.85 -13.37
N GLY A 66 11.73 -17.21 -12.22
CA GLY A 66 12.98 -17.96 -12.18
C GLY A 66 13.59 -18.02 -10.79
N THR A 67 14.91 -18.08 -10.76
CA THR A 67 15.70 -18.10 -9.52
C THR A 67 16.83 -17.06 -9.60
N PHE A 68 16.88 -16.18 -8.62
CA PHE A 68 17.96 -15.23 -8.43
C PHE A 68 19.07 -15.88 -7.61
N ILE A 69 20.31 -15.72 -8.07
CA ILE A 69 21.50 -16.34 -7.48
C ILE A 69 22.51 -15.21 -7.25
N PRO A 70 22.49 -14.54 -6.08
CA PRO A 70 23.44 -13.46 -5.80
C PRO A 70 24.87 -13.99 -5.68
N GLU A 71 25.02 -15.17 -5.09
CA GLU A 71 26.30 -15.85 -4.85
C GLU A 71 26.13 -17.37 -5.02
N PRO A 72 27.19 -18.12 -5.34
CA PRO A 72 27.14 -19.57 -5.42
C PRO A 72 26.58 -20.21 -4.14
N GLY A 73 25.55 -21.04 -4.29
CA GLY A 73 24.90 -21.74 -3.18
C GLY A 73 23.70 -21.02 -2.55
N ILE A 74 23.53 -19.72 -2.83
CA ILE A 74 22.35 -18.95 -2.38
C ILE A 74 21.36 -18.86 -3.54
N LYS A 75 20.14 -19.36 -3.34
CA LYS A 75 19.10 -19.41 -4.38
C LYS A 75 17.80 -18.87 -3.82
N HIS A 76 17.23 -17.89 -4.51
CA HIS A 76 15.94 -17.32 -4.14
C HIS A 76 14.98 -17.37 -5.33
N PRO A 77 13.80 -17.99 -5.19
CA PRO A 77 12.81 -17.97 -6.24
C PRO A 77 12.27 -16.55 -6.42
N VAL A 78 12.01 -16.19 -7.68
CA VAL A 78 11.39 -14.92 -8.05
C VAL A 78 10.05 -15.21 -8.70
N PHE A 79 8.99 -14.62 -8.17
CA PHE A 79 7.64 -14.75 -8.66
C PHE A 79 7.16 -13.45 -9.27
N PHE A 80 6.20 -13.53 -10.18
CA PHE A 80 5.47 -12.42 -10.77
C PHE A 80 3.98 -12.61 -10.48
N LEU A 81 3.35 -11.59 -9.91
CA LEU A 81 1.95 -11.59 -9.54
C LEU A 81 1.22 -10.44 -10.23
N VAL A 82 0.11 -10.74 -10.89
CA VAL A 82 -0.78 -9.72 -11.47
C VAL A 82 -2.11 -9.73 -10.73
N ARG A 83 -2.41 -8.68 -9.97
CA ARG A 83 -3.72 -8.50 -9.30
C ARG A 83 -4.22 -7.07 -9.45
N THR A 84 -5.54 -6.94 -9.33
CA THR A 84 -6.28 -5.67 -9.48
C THR A 84 -6.89 -5.17 -8.17
N SER A 85 -6.55 -5.77 -7.03
CA SER A 85 -7.00 -5.30 -5.71
C SER A 85 -6.03 -5.71 -4.59
N ALA A 86 -6.01 -4.91 -3.51
CA ALA A 86 -5.14 -5.16 -2.35
C ALA A 86 -5.46 -6.47 -1.65
N ARG A 87 -6.73 -6.80 -1.48
CA ARG A 87 -7.17 -8.07 -0.88
C ARG A 87 -6.63 -9.27 -1.66
N ARG A 88 -6.74 -9.26 -3.00
CA ARG A 88 -6.26 -10.36 -3.84
C ARG A 88 -4.73 -10.47 -3.85
N TYR A 89 -4.02 -9.36 -3.67
CA TYR A 89 -2.57 -9.38 -3.46
C TYR A 89 -2.22 -10.05 -2.13
N ALA A 90 -2.87 -9.65 -1.02
CA ALA A 90 -2.65 -10.24 0.30
C ALA A 90 -2.86 -11.77 0.28
N GLU A 91 -4.00 -12.22 -0.26
CA GLU A 91 -4.33 -13.65 -0.38
C GLU A 91 -3.27 -14.43 -1.20
N ALA A 92 -2.82 -13.87 -2.33
CA ALA A 92 -1.81 -14.52 -3.18
C ALA A 92 -0.43 -14.58 -2.53
N LEU A 93 -0.03 -13.52 -1.82
CA LEU A 93 1.25 -13.43 -1.12
C LEU A 93 1.29 -14.37 0.08
N ASP A 94 0.20 -14.46 0.85
CA ASP A 94 0.08 -15.42 1.95
C ASP A 94 0.11 -16.87 1.44
N ALA A 95 -0.57 -17.15 0.31
CA ALA A 95 -0.54 -18.46 -0.32
C ALA A 95 0.87 -18.81 -0.83
N LEU A 96 1.60 -17.88 -1.44
CA LEU A 96 2.99 -18.10 -1.84
C LEU A 96 3.88 -18.36 -0.63
N ARG A 97 3.81 -17.50 0.40
CA ARG A 97 4.62 -17.64 1.62
C ARG A 97 4.42 -19.00 2.28
N SER A 98 3.18 -19.46 2.37
CA SER A 98 2.85 -20.76 2.96
C SER A 98 3.43 -21.95 2.21
N ARG A 99 3.86 -21.78 0.95
CA ARG A 99 4.46 -22.83 0.13
C ARG A 99 5.98 -22.78 0.05
N GLN A 100 6.57 -21.68 0.50
CA GLN A 100 8.02 -21.53 0.52
C GLN A 100 8.62 -21.99 1.84
N ASP A 101 7.83 -22.54 2.78
CA ASP A 101 8.30 -23.09 4.07
C ASP A 101 9.26 -22.17 4.86
N GLY A 102 9.08 -20.85 4.72
CA GLY A 102 9.91 -19.84 5.38
C GLY A 102 11.20 -19.47 4.65
N ASP A 103 11.44 -20.04 3.46
CA ASP A 103 12.52 -19.65 2.56
C ASP A 103 12.27 -18.26 1.97
N PRO A 104 13.31 -17.42 1.86
CA PRO A 104 13.17 -16.09 1.28
C PRO A 104 12.96 -16.15 -0.23
N PHE A 105 12.04 -15.31 -0.72
CA PHE A 105 11.72 -15.18 -2.13
C PHE A 105 11.41 -13.73 -2.51
N ALA A 106 11.48 -13.44 -3.80
CA ALA A 106 11.12 -12.13 -4.32
C ALA A 106 9.81 -12.20 -5.09
N VAL A 107 9.06 -11.11 -5.07
CA VAL A 107 7.82 -10.94 -5.82
C VAL A 107 7.91 -9.67 -6.66
N LEU A 108 7.64 -9.81 -7.94
CA LEU A 108 7.48 -8.73 -8.89
C LEU A 108 5.98 -8.49 -9.07
N VAL A 109 5.58 -7.23 -9.01
CA VAL A 109 4.21 -6.80 -9.33
C VAL A 109 4.27 -5.77 -10.45
N PRO A 110 3.25 -5.62 -11.31
CA PRO A 110 3.26 -4.60 -12.36
C PRO A 110 3.49 -3.19 -11.81
N THR A 111 2.73 -2.82 -10.79
CA THR A 111 2.78 -1.52 -10.09
C THR A 111 2.46 -1.72 -8.61
N ASP A 112 2.82 -0.74 -7.79
CA ASP A 112 2.55 -0.70 -6.36
C ASP A 112 1.12 -0.21 -6.01
N ARG A 113 0.35 0.28 -6.99
CA ARG A 113 -0.99 0.88 -6.82
C ARG A 113 -1.96 0.07 -5.94
N PHE A 114 -1.84 -1.26 -5.96
CA PHE A 114 -2.70 -2.16 -5.20
C PHE A 114 -1.97 -2.89 -4.06
N LEU A 115 -0.71 -2.57 -3.80
CA LEU A 115 -0.01 -3.04 -2.62
C LEU A 115 -0.30 -2.09 -1.46
N SER A 116 -1.00 -2.58 -0.44
CA SER A 116 -1.13 -1.79 0.80
C SER A 116 0.19 -1.79 1.56
N ASP A 117 0.43 -0.71 2.32
CA ASP A 117 1.60 -0.59 3.19
C ASP A 117 1.71 -1.77 4.17
N ASP A 118 0.58 -2.27 4.66
CA ASP A 118 0.52 -3.44 5.56
C ASP A 118 1.02 -4.72 4.90
N VAL A 119 0.60 -4.98 3.67
CA VAL A 119 1.05 -6.15 2.91
C VAL A 119 2.56 -6.02 2.62
N GLY A 120 3.01 -4.84 2.19
CA GLY A 120 4.44 -4.57 1.97
C GLY A 120 5.28 -4.77 3.24
N ARG A 121 4.79 -4.30 4.40
CA ARG A 121 5.44 -4.50 5.71
C ARG A 121 5.48 -5.97 6.12
N SER A 122 4.35 -6.67 6.03
CA SER A 122 4.25 -8.10 6.38
C SER A 122 5.25 -8.93 5.57
N MET A 123 5.33 -8.67 4.26
CA MET A 123 6.28 -9.36 3.38
C MET A 123 7.74 -9.05 3.74
N ARG A 124 8.09 -7.78 3.98
CA ARG A 124 9.44 -7.41 4.41
C ARG A 124 9.85 -8.09 5.73
N ARG A 125 8.95 -8.15 6.73
CA ARG A 125 9.21 -8.86 8.00
C ARG A 125 9.44 -10.37 7.79
N ALA A 126 8.80 -10.95 6.79
CA ALA A 126 9.00 -12.33 6.39
C ALA A 126 10.29 -12.56 5.57
N GLY A 127 11.07 -11.52 5.27
CA GLY A 127 12.26 -11.59 4.41
C GLY A 127 11.92 -11.68 2.92
N VAL A 128 10.69 -11.34 2.55
CA VAL A 128 10.22 -11.30 1.16
C VAL A 128 10.45 -9.91 0.59
N THR A 129 11.10 -9.84 -0.57
CA THR A 129 11.30 -8.58 -1.30
C THR A 129 10.19 -8.42 -2.34
N VAL A 130 9.44 -7.31 -2.28
CA VAL A 130 8.41 -7.00 -3.27
C VAL A 130 8.87 -5.79 -4.09
N LEU A 131 8.90 -5.92 -5.42
CA LEU A 131 9.33 -4.88 -6.34
C LEU A 131 8.24 -4.57 -7.37
N ALA A 132 7.99 -3.29 -7.63
CA ALA A 132 7.13 -2.85 -8.72
C ALA A 132 7.93 -2.78 -10.03
N LEU A 133 7.49 -3.52 -11.05
CA LEU A 133 8.14 -3.55 -12.37
C LEU A 133 8.23 -2.15 -13.00
N ALA A 134 7.20 -1.32 -12.81
CA ALA A 134 7.20 0.07 -13.28
C ALA A 134 8.34 0.93 -12.72
N GLU A 135 8.97 0.51 -11.62
CA GLU A 135 10.09 1.23 -10.99
C GLU A 135 11.45 0.58 -11.27
N VAL A 136 11.47 -0.70 -11.65
CA VAL A 136 12.72 -1.47 -11.78
C VAL A 136 13.06 -1.88 -13.22
N ILE A 137 12.10 -1.83 -14.14
CA ILE A 137 12.29 -2.15 -15.55
C ILE A 137 11.88 -0.96 -16.42
N GLY A 138 12.75 -0.63 -17.38
CA GLY A 138 12.49 0.29 -18.47
C GLY A 138 12.50 -0.41 -19.83
N LEU A 139 12.24 0.36 -20.87
CA LEU A 139 12.38 -0.06 -22.27
C LEU A 139 13.61 0.60 -22.88
N SER A 140 14.51 -0.21 -23.42
CA SER A 140 15.70 0.23 -24.15
C SER A 140 15.80 -0.57 -25.45
N ASN A 141 15.82 0.12 -26.59
CA ASN A 141 15.90 -0.47 -27.93
C ASN A 141 14.85 -1.58 -28.20
N GLY A 142 13.63 -1.40 -27.69
CA GLY A 142 12.55 -2.39 -27.85
C GLY A 142 12.65 -3.63 -26.95
N HIS A 143 13.62 -3.65 -26.03
CA HIS A 143 13.79 -4.72 -25.05
C HIS A 143 13.61 -4.20 -23.62
N LEU A 144 13.20 -5.09 -22.72
CA LEU A 144 13.16 -4.80 -21.29
C LEU A 144 14.59 -4.69 -20.75
N SER A 145 14.86 -3.66 -19.97
CA SER A 145 16.15 -3.42 -19.32
C SER A 145 15.96 -3.01 -17.87
N ALA A 146 16.78 -3.52 -16.95
CA ALA A 146 16.75 -3.07 -15.56
C ALA A 146 17.15 -1.58 -15.45
N LEU A 147 16.45 -0.82 -14.61
CA LEU A 147 16.74 0.58 -14.32
C LEU A 147 17.84 0.75 -13.27
N ALA A 148 18.14 -0.30 -12.51
CA ALA A 148 19.19 -0.36 -11.52
C ALA A 148 19.85 -1.75 -11.51
N ASP A 149 21.00 -1.85 -10.85
CA ASP A 149 21.71 -3.11 -10.67
C ASP A 149 20.84 -4.15 -9.94
N PRO A 150 20.58 -5.34 -10.53
CA PRO A 150 19.81 -6.40 -9.88
C PRO A 150 20.31 -6.80 -8.49
N LEU A 151 21.62 -6.76 -8.23
CA LEU A 151 22.17 -7.06 -6.90
C LEU A 151 21.69 -6.05 -5.85
N ARG A 152 21.49 -4.78 -6.24
CA ARG A 152 20.91 -3.76 -5.35
C ARG A 152 19.42 -3.94 -5.19
N LEU A 153 18.70 -4.24 -6.27
CA LEU A 153 17.24 -4.45 -6.26
C LEU A 153 16.84 -5.62 -5.35
N PHE A 154 17.62 -6.69 -5.36
CA PHE A 154 17.39 -7.88 -4.53
C PHE A 154 18.25 -7.90 -3.26
N GLY A 155 18.94 -6.82 -2.90
CA GLY A 155 19.89 -6.80 -1.76
C GLY A 155 19.26 -7.09 -0.39
N GLY A 156 17.94 -6.87 -0.25
CA GLY A 156 17.17 -7.20 0.96
C GLY A 156 16.66 -8.65 1.01
N LEU A 157 16.89 -9.45 -0.04
CA LEU A 157 16.36 -10.80 -0.17
C LEU A 157 17.07 -11.75 0.80
N GLY A 158 16.30 -12.44 1.63
CA GLY A 158 16.86 -13.32 2.66
C GLY A 158 17.48 -12.61 3.86
N GLN A 159 17.60 -11.28 3.82
CA GLN A 159 17.82 -10.48 5.02
C GLN A 159 16.52 -10.43 5.82
N LYS A 160 16.28 -11.46 6.63
CA LYS A 160 15.46 -11.26 7.84
C LYS A 160 16.21 -10.22 8.68
N PRO A 161 15.54 -9.19 9.22
CA PRO A 161 16.18 -8.30 10.20
C PRO A 161 16.92 -9.17 11.21
N ALA A 162 18.21 -8.91 11.43
CA ALA A 162 19.10 -9.80 12.18
C ALA A 162 18.47 -10.21 13.53
N PRO A 163 18.53 -11.49 13.94
CA PRO A 163 18.12 -11.90 15.27
C PRO A 163 19.26 -11.60 16.26
N PHE A 164 19.48 -10.32 16.59
CA PHE A 164 20.29 -9.93 17.75
C PHE A 164 19.63 -8.72 18.43
N GLY A 165 19.18 -8.96 19.67
CA GLY A 165 18.20 -8.14 20.36
C GLY A 165 16.79 -8.55 19.93
N ARG A 166 15.83 -8.62 20.86
CA ARG A 166 14.41 -8.63 20.49
C ARG A 166 14.22 -7.57 19.40
N SER A 167 13.76 -7.93 18.19
CA SER A 167 13.20 -6.92 17.29
C SER A 167 12.29 -6.08 18.16
N PRO A 168 12.60 -4.80 18.34
CA PRO A 168 12.02 -4.07 19.44
C PRO A 168 10.53 -4.05 19.15
N GLU A 169 9.77 -4.65 20.07
CA GLU A 169 8.36 -4.97 19.88
C GLU A 169 7.68 -3.70 19.37
N ILE A 170 7.12 -3.78 18.16
CA ILE A 170 6.49 -2.62 17.57
C ILE A 170 5.19 -2.42 18.33
N VAL A 171 5.21 -1.47 19.25
CA VAL A 171 4.09 -1.17 20.14
C VAL A 171 3.05 -0.30 19.47
N ALA A 172 3.44 0.42 18.41
CA ALA A 172 2.56 1.31 17.65
C ALA A 172 3.13 1.66 16.25
N GLN A 173 2.29 2.25 15.41
CA GLN A 173 2.67 2.84 14.14
C GLN A 173 2.29 4.31 14.14
N ALA A 174 3.17 5.18 13.68
CA ALA A 174 2.88 6.61 13.58
C ALA A 174 2.90 7.10 12.15
N LEU A 175 1.92 7.91 11.79
CA LEU A 175 2.00 8.80 10.64
C LEU A 175 2.51 10.15 11.13
N VAL A 176 3.73 10.51 10.75
CA VAL A 176 4.42 11.71 11.22
C VAL A 176 4.62 12.66 10.05
N ARG A 177 4.40 13.94 10.32
CA ARG A 177 4.73 15.04 9.43
C ARG A 177 5.27 16.21 10.22
N ASP A 178 6.49 16.61 9.90
CA ASP A 178 7.03 17.91 10.29
C ASP A 178 6.58 18.99 9.30
N ALA A 179 6.49 20.24 9.76
CA ALA A 179 6.08 21.36 8.91
C ALA A 179 7.01 21.47 7.68
N GLY A 180 6.42 21.55 6.48
CA GLY A 180 7.13 21.60 5.21
C GLY A 180 7.66 20.26 4.68
N GLN A 181 7.51 19.15 5.41
CA GLN A 181 7.90 17.80 4.97
C GLN A 181 6.69 16.99 4.52
N PRO A 182 6.85 16.01 3.62
CA PRO A 182 5.78 15.06 3.34
C PRO A 182 5.50 14.17 4.56
N PRO A 183 4.25 13.70 4.75
CA PRO A 183 3.94 12.70 5.77
C PRO A 183 4.67 11.40 5.49
N HIS A 184 5.14 10.72 6.54
CA HIS A 184 5.75 9.41 6.43
C HIS A 184 5.29 8.49 7.56
N TRP A 185 5.22 7.20 7.27
CA TRP A 185 4.92 6.17 8.27
C TRP A 185 6.19 5.72 8.97
N ALA A 186 6.12 5.57 10.29
CA ALA A 186 7.18 5.03 11.13
C ALA A 186 6.63 3.92 12.04
N ASP A 187 7.29 2.76 12.04
CA ASP A 187 7.07 1.74 13.06
C ASP A 187 7.79 2.17 14.35
N LEU A 188 7.07 2.17 15.47
CA LEU A 188 7.55 2.60 16.78
C LEU A 188 7.77 1.39 17.69
N ASP A 189 9.00 1.24 18.14
CA ASP A 189 9.26 0.48 19.35
C ASP A 189 8.95 1.31 20.61
N GLN A 190 9.08 0.69 21.78
CA GLN A 190 8.78 1.35 23.06
C GLN A 190 9.63 2.62 23.28
N GLN A 191 10.92 2.64 22.90
CA GLN A 191 11.78 3.81 23.09
C GLN A 191 11.35 4.96 22.16
N ARG A 192 11.17 4.68 20.87
CA ARG A 192 10.73 5.66 19.88
C ARG A 192 9.33 6.19 20.18
N TYR A 193 8.46 5.35 20.70
CA TYR A 193 7.14 5.76 21.19
C TYR A 193 7.26 6.76 22.34
N GLU A 194 8.11 6.50 23.34
CA GLU A 194 8.37 7.42 24.45
C GLU A 194 9.02 8.72 23.99
N ASP A 195 9.97 8.66 23.06
CA ASP A 195 10.62 9.83 22.46
C ASP A 195 9.58 10.71 21.73
N LEU A 196 8.69 10.09 20.96
CA LEU A 196 7.63 10.78 20.24
C LEU A 196 6.62 11.43 21.21
N LEU A 197 6.28 10.75 22.31
CA LEU A 197 5.44 11.30 23.38
C LEU A 197 6.10 12.51 24.08
N ALA A 198 7.40 12.44 24.36
CA ALA A 198 8.14 13.54 24.98
C ALA A 198 8.12 14.80 24.09
N ASN A 199 8.14 14.60 22.77
CA ASN A 199 8.11 15.67 21.76
C ASN A 199 6.69 16.01 21.27
N ALA A 200 5.64 15.47 21.89
CA ALA A 200 4.24 15.68 21.46
C ALA A 200 3.80 17.16 21.38
N HIS A 201 4.48 18.05 22.11
CA HIS A 201 4.21 19.48 22.14
C HIS A 201 4.70 20.24 20.90
N GLN A 202 5.55 19.63 20.08
CA GLN A 202 6.12 20.26 18.87
C GLN A 202 5.13 20.23 17.70
N TYR A 203 4.23 19.26 17.67
CA TYR A 203 3.24 19.07 16.61
C TYR A 203 2.00 19.94 16.80
N ASP A 204 1.44 20.43 15.69
CA ASP A 204 0.18 21.18 15.71
C ASP A 204 -1.00 20.27 16.13
N VAL A 205 -0.96 18.99 15.72
CA VAL A 205 -1.83 17.93 16.24
C VAL A 205 -1.02 16.68 16.60
N PHE A 206 -1.17 16.22 17.83
CA PHE A 206 -0.61 14.95 18.30
C PHE A 206 -1.75 14.04 18.75
N ALA A 207 -1.89 12.87 18.15
CA ALA A 207 -2.92 11.90 18.48
C ALA A 207 -2.28 10.57 18.89
N ASP A 208 -2.75 9.99 19.98
CA ASP A 208 -2.27 8.71 20.50
C ASP A 208 -3.45 7.77 20.77
N GLU A 209 -3.55 6.71 19.96
CA GLU A 209 -4.58 5.68 20.12
C GLU A 209 -4.39 4.88 21.42
N ARG A 210 -3.15 4.69 21.89
CA ARG A 210 -2.85 3.90 23.10
C ARG A 210 -3.39 4.59 24.35
N ASP A 211 -3.17 5.91 24.48
CA ASP A 211 -3.74 6.75 25.54
C ASP A 211 -5.16 7.28 25.21
N ARG A 212 -5.65 6.99 24.00
CA ARG A 212 -6.90 7.51 23.43
C ARG A 212 -7.02 9.03 23.58
N SER A 213 -5.94 9.75 23.30
CA SER A 213 -5.86 11.18 23.50
C SER A 213 -5.46 11.92 22.23
N VAL A 214 -5.92 13.16 22.11
CA VAL A 214 -5.52 14.07 21.04
C VAL A 214 -5.23 15.44 21.63
N ARG A 215 -4.00 15.90 21.44
CA ARG A 215 -3.51 17.21 21.84
C ARG A 215 -3.37 18.09 20.60
N LYS A 216 -3.78 19.34 20.73
CA LYS A 216 -3.47 20.39 19.75
C LYS A 216 -2.52 21.41 20.36
N LYS A 217 -1.70 22.02 19.53
CA LYS A 217 -0.75 23.07 19.96
C LYS A 217 -1.41 24.29 20.60
N SER A 218 -2.72 24.49 20.35
CA SER A 218 -3.54 25.46 21.10
C SER A 218 -3.73 25.13 22.59
N GLY A 219 -3.14 24.03 23.09
CA GLY A 219 -3.27 23.55 24.47
C GLY A 219 -4.51 22.68 24.71
N LYS A 220 -5.36 22.49 23.69
CA LYS A 220 -6.57 21.67 23.82
C LYS A 220 -6.21 20.18 23.84
N LEU A 221 -6.40 19.55 25.00
CA LEU A 221 -6.32 18.10 25.15
C LEU A 221 -7.72 17.49 25.16
N ARG A 222 -7.93 16.49 24.31
CA ARG A 222 -9.09 15.59 24.35
C ARG A 222 -8.61 14.24 24.86
N ARG A 223 -9.25 13.74 25.91
CA ARG A 223 -9.08 12.37 26.41
C ARG A 223 -10.30 11.54 26.05
N ASP A 224 -10.19 10.22 26.23
CA ASP A 224 -11.28 9.27 25.99
C ASP A 224 -11.84 9.30 24.57
N VAL A 225 -10.96 9.55 23.59
CA VAL A 225 -11.33 9.54 22.19
C VAL A 225 -11.69 8.11 21.78
N GLN A 226 -12.82 7.95 21.09
CA GLN A 226 -13.31 6.62 20.71
C GLN A 226 -12.34 5.93 19.74
N VAL A 227 -12.14 4.62 19.91
CA VAL A 227 -11.29 3.81 19.01
C VAL A 227 -11.82 3.87 17.57
N SER A 228 -13.14 3.91 17.38
CA SER A 228 -13.76 4.10 16.05
C SER A 228 -13.33 5.40 15.36
N HIS A 229 -13.01 6.46 16.12
CA HIS A 229 -12.44 7.68 15.55
C HIS A 229 -11.04 7.44 15.01
N PHE A 230 -10.15 6.80 15.78
CA PHE A 230 -8.79 6.46 15.32
C PHE A 230 -8.84 5.56 14.08
N ARG A 231 -9.67 4.51 14.08
CA ARG A 231 -9.85 3.64 12.91
C ARG A 231 -10.35 4.41 11.68
N SER A 232 -11.31 5.30 11.86
CA SER A 232 -11.83 6.12 10.76
C SER A 232 -10.80 7.11 10.23
N ILE A 233 -9.95 7.67 11.10
CA ILE A 233 -8.85 8.56 10.68
C ILE A 233 -7.76 7.75 9.97
N ARG A 234 -7.37 6.58 10.49
CA ARG A 234 -6.42 5.65 9.84
C ARG A 234 -6.88 5.31 8.43
N ALA A 235 -8.14 4.91 8.26
CA ALA A 235 -8.71 4.62 6.93
C ALA A 235 -8.62 5.83 5.98
N ALA A 236 -8.89 7.03 6.47
CA ALA A 236 -8.82 8.25 5.66
C ALA A 236 -7.39 8.62 5.25
N VAL A 237 -6.38 8.44 6.12
CA VAL A 237 -4.99 8.78 5.80
C VAL A 237 -4.30 7.73 4.94
N THR A 238 -4.73 6.46 5.00
CA THR A 238 -4.20 5.37 4.17
C THR A 238 -4.83 5.35 2.77
N LYS A 239 -5.96 6.03 2.57
CA LYS A 239 -6.67 6.05 1.29
C LYS A 239 -5.92 6.89 0.26
N THR A 240 -5.52 6.26 -0.85
CA THR A 240 -5.06 6.97 -2.04
C THR A 240 -6.25 7.64 -2.75
N GLY A 241 -6.18 8.97 -2.92
CA GLY A 241 -7.22 9.76 -3.59
C GLY A 241 -8.26 10.31 -2.62
N TYR A 242 -9.54 10.00 -2.86
CA TYR A 242 -10.65 10.47 -2.03
C TYR A 242 -11.19 9.35 -1.14
N PHE A 243 -11.43 9.69 0.11
CA PHE A 243 -12.04 8.85 1.12
C PHE A 243 -13.53 9.13 1.22
N ASP A 244 -14.37 8.11 0.98
CA ASP A 244 -15.81 8.15 1.30
C ASP A 244 -16.09 7.35 2.57
N PRO A 245 -16.40 8.01 3.70
CA PRO A 245 -16.67 7.31 4.95
C PRO A 245 -17.87 6.36 4.93
N ASN A 246 -18.81 6.49 3.98
CA ASN A 246 -19.96 5.58 3.90
C ASN A 246 -19.60 4.25 3.24
N ILE A 247 -18.59 4.25 2.37
CA ILE A 247 -18.19 3.09 1.57
C ILE A 247 -16.93 2.45 2.16
N GLU A 248 -16.02 3.29 2.66
CA GLU A 248 -14.66 2.91 3.04
C GLU A 248 -14.38 3.06 4.54
N GLY A 249 -15.38 3.52 5.30
CA GLY A 249 -15.29 3.60 6.75
C GLY A 249 -15.23 2.22 7.40
N PRO A 250 -14.56 2.08 8.56
CA PRO A 250 -14.46 0.81 9.27
C PRO A 250 -15.83 0.30 9.76
N ASP A 251 -16.79 1.21 9.97
CA ASP A 251 -18.18 0.91 10.33
C ASP A 251 -19.11 1.33 9.18
N MET A 252 -19.53 0.39 8.33
CA MET A 252 -20.35 0.68 7.13
C MET A 252 -21.73 1.28 7.44
N THR A 253 -22.23 1.14 8.67
CA THR A 253 -23.56 1.64 9.07
C THR A 253 -23.53 3.10 9.54
N SER A 254 -22.37 3.62 9.98
CA SER A 254 -22.25 4.95 10.60
C SER A 254 -20.98 5.71 10.24
N GLY A 255 -20.18 5.22 9.29
CA GLY A 255 -18.83 5.73 9.00
C GLY A 255 -18.76 7.23 8.72
N LYS A 256 -19.75 7.81 8.03
CA LYS A 256 -19.84 9.27 7.86
C LYS A 256 -20.02 10.03 9.17
N GLN A 257 -20.90 9.56 10.04
CA GLN A 257 -21.10 10.20 11.34
C GLN A 257 -19.85 10.06 12.22
N THR A 258 -19.22 8.89 12.21
CA THR A 258 -17.96 8.61 12.92
C THR A 258 -16.86 9.54 12.43
N PHE A 259 -16.61 9.63 11.12
CA PHE A 259 -15.58 10.51 10.56
C PHE A 259 -15.85 11.99 10.84
N GLN A 260 -17.10 12.45 10.67
CA GLN A 260 -17.47 13.84 10.93
C GLN A 260 -17.31 14.24 12.40
N ARG A 261 -17.44 13.29 13.34
CA ARG A 261 -17.15 13.49 14.78
C ARG A 261 -15.66 13.38 15.09
N ALA A 262 -14.94 12.52 14.39
CA ALA A 262 -13.50 12.35 14.53
C ALA A 262 -12.73 13.57 14.02
N ARG A 263 -12.95 14.00 12.78
CA ARG A 263 -12.23 15.11 12.13
C ARG A 263 -12.01 16.35 13.01
N PRO A 264 -13.01 16.96 13.68
CA PRO A 264 -12.78 18.13 14.52
C PRO A 264 -11.83 17.88 15.71
N ILE A 265 -11.60 16.63 16.09
CA ILE A 265 -10.65 16.22 17.11
C ILE A 265 -9.23 16.16 16.52
N PHE A 266 -9.07 15.59 15.33
CA PHE A 266 -7.77 15.31 14.69
C PHE A 266 -7.29 16.38 13.71
N ASP A 267 -8.13 17.35 13.36
CA ASP A 267 -7.85 18.34 12.32
C ASP A 267 -7.91 19.76 12.88
N ILE A 268 -7.20 20.69 12.25
CA ILE A 268 -7.17 22.11 12.61
C ILE A 268 -8.13 22.84 11.70
N LYS A 269 -8.90 23.76 12.29
CA LYS A 269 -9.81 24.63 11.54
C LYS A 269 -9.20 26.01 11.47
N SER A 270 -8.82 26.47 10.28
CA SER A 270 -8.40 27.84 10.02
C SER A 270 -9.59 28.66 9.50
N GLY A 271 -9.75 29.89 10.01
CA GLY A 271 -10.83 30.80 9.60
C GLY A 271 -12.25 30.23 9.75
N ARG A 272 -13.16 30.58 8.83
CA ARG A 272 -14.58 30.22 8.93
C ARG A 272 -14.87 28.75 8.58
N SER A 273 -14.11 28.12 7.68
CA SER A 273 -14.49 26.80 7.13
C SER A 273 -13.37 25.91 6.58
N SER A 274 -12.11 26.32 6.54
CA SER A 274 -11.03 25.48 5.99
C SER A 274 -10.45 24.57 7.07
N TRP A 275 -10.48 23.28 6.77
CA TRP A 275 -9.78 22.25 7.53
C TRP A 275 -8.42 22.05 6.90
N GLN A 276 -7.38 21.90 7.71
CA GLN A 276 -6.00 21.98 7.22
C GLN A 276 -5.37 20.61 6.94
N ILE A 277 -5.95 19.51 7.43
CA ILE A 277 -5.42 18.15 7.22
C ILE A 277 -6.30 17.38 6.23
N PHE A 278 -7.60 17.36 6.50
CA PHE A 278 -8.57 16.69 5.64
C PHE A 278 -9.34 17.75 4.87
N THR A 279 -9.26 17.77 3.54
CA THR A 279 -10.05 18.68 2.70
C THR A 279 -11.39 18.05 2.34
N SER A 280 -12.48 18.80 2.43
CA SER A 280 -13.81 18.33 1.99
C SER A 280 -14.04 18.63 0.52
N ILE A 281 -14.47 17.62 -0.23
CA ILE A 281 -14.75 17.73 -1.65
C ILE A 281 -16.19 17.27 -1.88
N ARG A 282 -16.96 18.12 -2.55
CA ARG A 282 -18.35 17.81 -2.92
C ARG A 282 -18.34 17.14 -4.28
N THR A 283 -18.87 15.92 -4.36
CA THR A 283 -18.99 15.20 -5.62
C THR A 283 -20.20 15.69 -6.42
N GLU A 284 -20.25 15.35 -7.71
CA GLU A 284 -21.37 15.69 -8.59
C GLU A 284 -22.69 15.08 -8.10
N GLU A 285 -22.62 13.89 -7.50
CA GLU A 285 -23.72 13.19 -6.82
C GLU A 285 -24.13 13.81 -5.48
N LYS A 286 -23.62 15.01 -5.15
CA LYS A 286 -23.94 15.80 -3.95
C LYS A 286 -23.58 15.13 -2.62
N HIS A 287 -22.81 14.04 -2.61
CA HIS A 287 -22.21 13.52 -1.39
C HIS A 287 -20.84 14.18 -1.14
N THR A 288 -20.26 13.97 0.06
CA THR A 288 -19.02 14.62 0.47
C THR A 288 -17.98 13.58 0.75
N VAL A 289 -16.90 13.62 -0.03
CA VAL A 289 -15.69 12.83 0.16
C VAL A 289 -14.59 13.71 0.76
N TYR A 290 -13.53 13.08 1.25
CA TYR A 290 -12.45 13.77 1.93
C TYR A 290 -11.11 13.39 1.32
N SER A 291 -10.24 14.37 1.15
CA SER A 291 -8.85 14.12 0.73
C SER A 291 -7.94 14.35 1.93
N PHE A 292 -7.04 13.41 2.21
CA PHE A 292 -5.93 13.64 3.10
C PHE A 292 -4.86 14.45 2.35
N SER A 293 -4.88 15.77 2.56
CA SER A 293 -4.03 16.73 1.86
C SER A 293 -3.65 17.83 2.84
N PRO A 294 -2.67 17.59 3.73
CA PRO A 294 -2.33 18.55 4.76
C PRO A 294 -1.64 19.78 4.20
N ASP A 295 -2.07 20.96 4.65
CA ASP A 295 -1.45 22.26 4.38
C ASP A 295 0.06 22.20 4.67
N ALA A 296 0.84 22.94 3.88
CA ALA A 296 2.30 22.87 3.90
C ALA A 296 2.91 23.11 5.30
N ASP A 297 2.32 24.03 6.07
CA ASP A 297 2.78 24.49 7.38
C ASP A 297 2.29 23.65 8.56
N VAL A 298 1.41 22.67 8.34
CA VAL A 298 0.85 21.84 9.42
C VAL A 298 1.75 20.65 9.73
N SER A 299 2.11 20.55 11.00
CA SER A 299 2.80 19.41 11.59
C SER A 299 1.84 18.53 12.40
N PHE A 300 1.98 17.21 12.29
CA PHE A 300 1.19 16.28 13.09
C PHE A 300 1.93 14.95 13.34
N ALA A 301 1.53 14.26 14.40
CA ALA A 301 1.87 12.87 14.63
C ALA A 301 0.61 12.11 15.06
N PHE A 302 0.21 11.11 14.29
CA PHE A 302 -0.91 10.23 14.62
C PHE A 302 -0.39 8.83 14.90
N ILE A 303 -0.46 8.41 16.16
CA ILE A 303 -0.06 7.10 16.62
C ILE A 303 -1.28 6.18 16.65
N PHE A 304 -1.15 5.05 15.97
CA PHE A 304 -2.14 3.99 15.88
C PHE A 304 -1.58 2.69 16.46
N LEU A 305 -2.45 1.91 17.09
CA LEU A 305 -2.09 0.56 17.53
C LEU A 305 -1.92 -0.36 16.31
N PRO A 306 -1.07 -1.40 16.38
CA PRO A 306 -0.95 -2.40 15.33
C PRO A 306 -2.32 -3.05 15.06
N GLU A 307 -2.63 -3.31 13.80
CA GLU A 307 -3.83 -4.10 13.46
C GLU A 307 -3.63 -5.54 13.96
N SER A 308 -4.57 -6.01 14.77
CA SER A 308 -4.62 -7.36 15.34
C SER A 308 -5.29 -8.34 14.41
#